data_AF-A0A415D4X5-F1
#
_entry.id   AF-A0A415D4X5-F1
#
_cell.length_a   1.000
_cell.length_b   1.000
_cell.length_c   1.000
_cell.angle_alpha   90.00
_cell.angle_beta   90.00
_cell.angle_gamma   90.00
#
_symmetry.space_group_name_H-M   'P 1'
#
loop_
_entity.id
_entity.type
_entity.pdbx_description
1 polymer ?
#
loop_
_entity_poly.entity_id
_entity_poly.type
_entity_poly.pdbx_seq_one_letter_code
_entity_poly.pdbx_strand_id
1 'polypeptide(L)' 'MDVKVHEDYVSIDRENLEVFNKTGLKRSSENRFRCVICGEPACINNSMSNCGHKLICNWCAARTFRNAAEAFEWMNKGD' A
#
# COMPACT_ATOMS: atom_id res chain seq x y z
N MET A 1 13.58 -10.42 -2.00
CA MET A 1 12.23 -11.00 -1.87
C MET A 1 11.47 -10.57 -3.09
N ASP A 2 11.00 -11.51 -3.89
CA ASP A 2 10.25 -11.23 -5.10
C ASP A 2 8.76 -11.20 -4.72
N VAL A 3 8.22 -9.99 -4.55
CA VAL A 3 6.83 -9.79 -4.14
C VAL A 3 5.98 -9.65 -5.39
N LYS A 4 5.05 -10.57 -5.59
CA LYS A 4 4.10 -10.49 -6.69
C LYS A 4 3.11 -9.35 -6.44
N VAL A 5 3.14 -8.34 -7.30
CA VAL A 5 2.22 -7.19 -7.28
C VAL A 5 1.11 -7.34 -8.32
N HIS A 6 0.10 -6.49 -8.21
CA HIS A 6 -0.98 -6.38 -9.19
C HIS A 6 -0.44 -5.94 -10.56
N GLU A 7 -1.08 -6.33 -11.65
CA GLU A 7 -0.64 -5.95 -13.02
C GLU A 7 -0.59 -4.42 -13.22
N ASP A 8 -1.57 -3.71 -12.68
CA ASP A 8 -1.64 -2.24 -12.68
C ASP A 8 -0.80 -1.55 -11.58
N TYR A 9 0.20 -2.24 -11.00
CA TYR A 9 1.00 -1.75 -9.87
C TYR A 9 1.39 -0.27 -9.99
N VAL A 10 1.99 0.12 -11.13
CA VAL A 10 2.49 1.47 -11.35
C VAL A 10 1.38 2.53 -11.29
N SER A 11 0.20 2.25 -11.85
CA SER A 11 -0.91 3.20 -11.80
C SER A 11 -1.48 3.29 -10.40
N ILE A 12 -1.70 2.14 -9.75
CA ILE A 12 -2.23 2.09 -8.39
C ILE A 12 -1.32 2.85 -7.42
N ASP A 13 -0.01 2.62 -7.50
CA ASP A 13 0.94 3.27 -6.60
C ASP A 13 0.99 4.79 -6.80
N ARG A 14 0.97 5.24 -8.06
CA ARG A 14 0.87 6.66 -8.40
C ARG A 14 -0.41 7.29 -7.86
N GLU A 15 -1.56 6.65 -8.07
CA GLU A 15 -2.85 7.13 -7.58
C GLU A 15 -2.86 7.22 -6.05
N ASN A 16 -2.32 6.22 -5.35
CA ASN A 16 -2.21 6.23 -3.90
C ASN A 16 -1.34 7.40 -3.40
N LEU A 17 -0.21 7.67 -4.06
CA LEU A 17 0.66 8.81 -3.76
C LEU A 17 -0.07 10.14 -3.96
N GLU A 18 -0.80 10.31 -5.07
CA GLU A 18 -1.59 11.51 -5.35
C GLU A 18 -2.68 11.73 -4.28
N VAL A 19 -3.40 10.68 -3.91
CA VAL A 19 -4.41 10.72 -2.85
C VAL A 19 -3.78 11.09 -1.51
N PHE A 20 -2.64 10.49 -1.16
CA PHE A 20 -1.94 10.77 0.10
C PHE A 20 -1.42 12.23 0.12
N ASN A 21 -0.81 12.70 -0.95
CA ASN A 21 -0.33 14.08 -1.06
C ASN A 21 -1.46 15.11 -0.91
N LYS A 22 -2.66 14.81 -1.43
CA LYS A 22 -3.82 15.70 -1.33
C LYS A 22 -4.47 15.72 0.05
N THR A 23 -4.47 14.59 0.74
CA THR A 23 -5.35 14.38 1.91
C THR A 23 -4.62 14.04 3.21
N GLY A 24 -3.37 13.60 3.11
CA GLY A 24 -2.58 13.04 4.20
C GLY A 24 -3.35 11.96 4.95
N LEU A 25 -3.26 12.01 6.29
CA LEU A 25 -3.91 11.05 7.19
C LEU A 25 -5.40 11.34 7.46
N LYS A 26 -6.01 12.33 6.80
CA LYS A 26 -7.43 12.67 7.03
C LYS A 26 -8.33 11.54 6.52
N ARG A 27 -9.52 11.38 7.12
CA ARG A 27 -10.54 10.42 6.67
C ARG A 27 -9.95 8.99 6.56
N SER A 28 -9.26 8.55 7.61
CA SER A 28 -8.42 7.35 7.61
C SER A 28 -9.19 6.03 7.45
N SER A 29 -10.50 6.04 7.70
CA SER A 29 -11.41 4.90 7.52
C SER A 29 -12.00 4.80 6.11
N GLU A 30 -11.83 5.82 5.25
CA GLU A 30 -12.44 5.81 3.92
C GLU A 30 -11.57 5.09 2.89
N ASN A 31 -12.20 4.25 2.07
CA ASN A 31 -11.56 3.47 1.02
C ASN A 31 -11.15 4.35 -0.17
N ARG A 32 -10.09 5.13 0.01
CA ARG A 32 -9.57 6.10 -0.98
C ARG A 32 -8.30 5.62 -1.67
N PHE A 33 -7.77 4.49 -1.23
CA PHE A 33 -6.55 3.88 -1.75
C PHE A 33 -6.86 2.51 -2.32
N ARG A 34 -5.87 1.88 -2.96
CA ARG A 34 -5.94 0.50 -3.44
C ARG A 34 -4.68 -0.26 -3.04
N CYS A 35 -4.84 -1.53 -2.71
CA CYS A 35 -3.72 -2.41 -2.39
C CYS A 35 -2.88 -2.67 -3.65
N VAL A 36 -1.56 -2.43 -3.60
CA VAL A 36 -0.65 -2.67 -4.73
C VAL A 36 -0.46 -4.15 -5.07
N ILE A 37 -0.85 -5.07 -4.16
CA ILE A 37 -0.75 -6.52 -4.37
C ILE A 37 -2.02 -7.09 -5.00
N CYS A 38 -3.20 -6.76 -4.47
CA CYS A 38 -4.46 -7.37 -4.91
C CYS A 38 -5.40 -6.41 -5.66
N GLY A 39 -5.09 -5.12 -5.76
CA GLY A 39 -5.92 -4.12 -6.44
C GLY A 39 -7.18 -3.68 -5.68
N GLU A 40 -7.55 -4.38 -4.62
CA GLU A 40 -8.76 -4.11 -3.83
C GLU A 40 -8.72 -2.74 -3.12
N PRO A 41 -9.88 -2.08 -2.93
CA PRO A 41 -9.97 -0.84 -2.17
C PRO A 41 -9.46 -0.97 -0.75
N ALA A 42 -8.75 0.06 -0.27
CA ALA A 42 -8.16 0.12 1.05
C ALA A 42 -8.24 1.54 1.64
N CYS A 43 -8.10 1.62 2.95
CA CYS A 43 -8.03 2.83 3.75
C CYS A 43 -6.80 2.79 4.67
N ILE A 44 -6.46 3.91 5.31
CA ILE A 44 -5.28 3.98 6.19
C ILE A 44 -5.42 3.01 7.37
N ASN A 45 -6.63 2.82 7.90
CA ASN A 45 -6.84 1.96 9.07
C ASN A 45 -6.67 0.46 8.77
N ASN A 46 -6.82 0.03 7.50
CA ASN A 46 -6.77 -1.38 7.11
C ASN A 46 -5.60 -1.70 6.17
N SER A 47 -4.60 -0.82 6.13
CA SER A 47 -3.43 -0.97 5.27
C SER A 47 -2.15 -0.46 5.94
N MET A 48 -1.04 -0.77 5.31
CA MET A 48 0.28 -0.22 5.62
C MET A 48 0.92 0.32 4.34
N SER A 49 1.62 1.45 4.45
CA SER A 49 2.30 2.12 3.33
C SER A 49 3.42 3.01 3.84
N ASN A 50 4.31 3.43 2.95
CA ASN A 50 5.23 4.53 3.20
C ASN A 50 4.64 5.82 2.62
N CYS A 51 3.86 6.56 3.41
CA CYS A 51 3.21 7.80 2.95
C CYS A 51 2.39 7.63 1.65
N GLY A 52 1.61 6.55 1.55
CA GLY A 52 0.84 6.21 0.35
C GLY A 52 1.62 5.40 -0.69
N HIS A 53 2.95 5.42 -0.67
CA HIS A 53 3.78 4.56 -1.51
C HIS A 53 3.70 3.10 -1.07
N LYS A 54 3.61 2.20 -2.04
CA LYS A 54 3.57 0.74 -1.89
C LYS A 54 2.54 0.32 -0.84
N LEU A 55 1.30 0.83 -0.95
CA LEU A 55 0.23 0.58 0.02
C LEU A 55 -0.32 -0.86 -0.08
N ILE A 56 -0.36 -1.57 1.05
CA ILE A 56 -0.74 -2.99 1.13
C ILE A 56 -1.85 -3.15 2.17
N CYS A 57 -2.95 -3.82 1.81
CA CYS A 57 -4.00 -4.13 2.78
C CYS A 57 -3.50 -5.17 3.82
N ASN A 58 -4.08 -5.15 5.02
CA ASN A 58 -3.65 -6.01 6.14
C ASN A 58 -3.62 -7.50 5.77
N TRP A 59 -4.55 -7.96 4.93
CA TRP A 59 -4.60 -9.36 4.50
C TRP A 59 -3.43 -9.74 3.59
N CYS A 60 -3.11 -8.89 2.60
CA CYS A 60 -1.94 -9.12 1.74
C CYS A 60 -0.64 -9.01 2.53
N ALA A 61 -0.56 -8.05 3.46
CA ALA A 61 0.61 -7.87 4.31
C ALA A 61 0.89 -9.14 5.14
N ALA A 62 -0.13 -9.68 5.82
CA ALA A 62 0.00 -10.89 6.65
C ALA A 62 0.35 -12.15 5.85
N ARG A 63 -0.03 -12.22 4.57
CA ARG A 63 0.30 -13.37 3.71
C ARG A 63 1.66 -13.28 3.05
N THR A 64 2.14 -12.06 2.81
CA THR A 64 3.34 -11.82 2.00
C THR A 64 4.58 -11.65 2.86
N PHE A 65 4.43 -11.02 4.04
CA PHE A 65 5.54 -10.68 4.92
C PHE A 65 5.41 -11.40 6.25
N ARG A 66 6.54 -11.74 6.85
CA ARG A 66 6.58 -12.38 8.17
C ARG A 66 6.24 -11.41 9.29
N ASN A 67 6.53 -10.13 9.09
CA ASN A 67 6.26 -9.06 10.06
C ASN A 67 6.22 -7.69 9.37
N ALA A 68 5.82 -6.66 10.13
CA ALA A 68 5.72 -5.31 9.62
C ALA A 68 7.08 -4.71 9.20
N ALA A 69 8.19 -5.09 9.86
CA ALA A 69 9.51 -4.58 9.51
C ALA A 69 9.93 -5.02 8.10
N GLU A 70 9.74 -6.30 7.76
CA GLU A 70 10.02 -6.84 6.42
C GLU A 70 9.18 -6.16 5.34
N ALA A 71 7.91 -5.85 5.64
CA ALA A 71 7.06 -5.09 4.74
C ALA A 71 7.57 -3.65 4.54
N PHE A 72 7.97 -2.96 5.61
CA PHE A 72 8.57 -1.61 5.50
C PHE A 72 9.91 -1.61 4.77
N GLU A 73 10.75 -2.62 4.96
CA GLU A 73 12.00 -2.78 4.19
C GLU A 73 11.70 -2.92 2.70
N TRP A 74 10.68 -3.68 2.32
CA TRP A 74 10.24 -3.79 0.93
C TRP A 74 9.69 -2.48 0.38
N MET A 75 8.88 -1.74 1.16
CA MET A 75 8.34 -0.44 0.76
C MET A 75 9.41 0.64 0.58
N ASN A 76 10.51 0.56 1.34
CA ASN A 76 11.60 1.55 1.31
C ASN A 76 12.70 1.21 0.30
N LYS A 77 12.69 0.03 -0.31
CA LYS A 77 13.57 -0.25 -1.44
C LYS A 77 13.15 0.63 -2.62
N GLY A 78 14.09 1.42 -3.12
CA GLY A 78 13.94 2.11 -4.40
C GLY A 78 13.68 1.09 -5.51
N ASP A 79 12.93 1.50 -6.52
CA ASP A 79 12.67 0.71 -7.72
C ASP A 79 13.94 0.54 -8.57
#